data_AF-A0A1B6LB29-F1
#
_entry.id   AF-A0A1B6LB29-F1
#
_cell.length_a   1.000
_cell.length_b   1.000
_cell.length_c   1.000
_cell.angle_alpha   90.00
_cell.angle_beta   90.00
_cell.angle_gamma   90.00
#
_symmetry.space_group_name_H-M   'P 1'
#
loop_
_entity.id
_entity.type
_entity.pdbx_description
1 polymer ?
#
loop_
_entity_poly.entity_id
_entity_poly.type
_entity_poly.pdbx_seq_one_letter_code
_entity_poly.pdbx_strand_id
1 'polypeptide(L)'
;KFMIKFEDVETDLFQIESGVPQGSVLGPVLYTIFTSDIPNSQHTLLATFADDTAILATDFDARTASMILQNSINDIEHWFRKWRIQVNEMKSSHISFTLRKEGAPPVLLNNIPLAEVQSVKYLGMHLDKRLTWKQHLWTKRLQLNLKRNKLMWLLGNKSKLSLENKLLLYKVMLKPIWTYGIQLWGSASTSNIEIIQRFQSLTLRRIIEAPWYVSNACIHRDLQIPSVKEEITKYSKKYQSKLENHNNNLAINLLDNSRTTERLKRANIIDLTSRFVN
;
A
#
# COMPACT_ATOMS: atom_id res chain seq x y z
N LYS A 1 -26.11 -5.82 20.64
CA LYS A 1 -26.63 -5.02 21.77
C LYS A 1 -25.76 -5.31 22.98
N PHE A 2 -25.18 -4.27 23.57
CA PHE A 2 -23.88 -4.35 24.24
C PHE A 2 -23.85 -3.99 25.73
N MET A 3 -24.13 -2.76 26.21
CA MET A 3 -24.23 -2.22 27.59
C MET A 3 -23.15 -2.54 28.64
N ILE A 4 -23.26 -1.76 29.69
CA ILE A 4 -22.21 -1.05 30.33
C ILE A 4 -22.67 -0.92 31.78
N LYS A 5 -21.76 -1.29 32.68
CA LYS A 5 -21.80 -0.92 34.09
C LYS A 5 -20.92 0.31 34.29
N PHE A 6 -21.38 1.26 35.09
CA PHE A 6 -20.53 2.30 35.63
C PHE A 6 -21.03 2.70 37.01
N GLU A 7 -20.15 2.69 38.01
CA GLU A 7 -20.50 2.89 39.43
C GLU A 7 -21.56 1.86 39.91
N ASP A 8 -22.63 2.28 40.61
CA ASP A 8 -23.55 1.35 41.32
C ASP A 8 -24.81 0.96 40.53
N VAL A 9 -24.92 1.35 39.27
CA VAL A 9 -26.10 1.01 38.45
C VAL A 9 -25.69 0.31 37.16
N GLU A 10 -26.25 -0.88 37.00
CA GLU A 10 -26.22 -1.67 35.77
C GLU A 10 -27.56 -1.58 35.06
N THR A 11 -27.53 -1.83 33.76
CA THR A 11 -28.72 -1.85 32.93
C THR A 11 -28.95 -3.29 32.42
N ASP A 12 -30.08 -3.57 31.74
CA ASP A 12 -30.39 -4.90 31.13
C ASP A 12 -30.08 -5.02 29.64
N LEU A 13 -29.35 -6.07 29.27
CA LEU A 13 -28.55 -6.00 28.05
C LEU A 13 -28.83 -7.01 26.96
N PHE A 14 -27.97 -7.05 25.95
CA PHE A 14 -27.92 -8.07 24.91
C PHE A 14 -29.02 -7.88 23.85
N GLN A 15 -29.02 -8.55 22.69
CA GLN A 15 -28.04 -9.43 22.03
C GLN A 15 -27.11 -8.74 21.01
N ILE A 16 -25.84 -9.12 21.01
CA ILE A 16 -24.97 -9.13 19.82
C ILE A 16 -25.07 -10.53 19.23
N GLU A 17 -25.61 -10.69 18.02
CA GLU A 17 -25.86 -12.02 17.44
C GLU A 17 -24.70 -12.55 16.58
N SER A 18 -23.77 -11.69 16.17
CA SER A 18 -22.43 -12.07 15.72
C SER A 18 -21.60 -10.79 15.50
N GLY A 19 -20.27 -10.94 15.47
CA GLY A 19 -19.33 -9.84 15.24
C GLY A 19 -18.89 -9.13 16.52
N VAL A 20 -17.79 -8.38 16.40
CA VAL A 20 -17.21 -7.62 17.52
C VAL A 20 -17.53 -6.12 17.32
N PRO A 21 -17.85 -5.34 18.38
CA PRO A 21 -18.19 -3.93 18.21
C PRO A 21 -17.06 -3.14 17.55
N GLN A 22 -17.38 -2.38 16.50
CA GLN A 22 -16.40 -1.47 15.90
C GLN A 22 -15.98 -0.40 16.90
N GLY A 23 -14.68 -0.14 16.98
CA GLY A 23 -14.10 0.77 17.98
C GLY A 23 -13.81 0.11 19.33
N SER A 24 -14.13 -1.18 19.53
CA SER A 24 -13.67 -1.91 20.70
C SER A 24 -12.16 -2.12 20.67
N VAL A 25 -11.51 -1.96 21.83
CA VAL A 25 -10.06 -2.16 21.98
C VAL A 25 -9.66 -3.61 21.70
N LEU A 26 -10.51 -4.57 22.07
CA LEU A 26 -10.27 -6.00 21.88
C LEU A 26 -10.69 -6.53 20.51
N GLY A 27 -11.47 -5.76 19.73
CA GLY A 27 -11.97 -6.18 18.41
C GLY A 27 -10.90 -6.73 17.47
N PRO A 28 -9.80 -6.01 17.24
CA PRO A 28 -8.72 -6.48 16.38
C PRO A 28 -8.10 -7.79 16.87
N VAL A 29 -7.87 -7.93 18.17
CA VAL A 29 -7.25 -9.13 18.76
C VAL A 29 -8.15 -10.34 18.60
N LEU A 30 -9.44 -10.18 18.91
CA LEU A 30 -10.43 -11.24 18.76
C LEU A 30 -10.58 -11.67 17.30
N TYR A 31 -10.52 -10.71 16.37
CA TYR A 31 -10.53 -11.01 14.94
C TYR A 31 -9.28 -11.81 14.53
N THR A 32 -8.09 -11.43 14.99
CA THR A 32 -6.85 -12.18 14.71
C THR A 32 -6.91 -13.62 15.23
N ILE A 33 -7.48 -13.84 16.42
CA ILE A 33 -7.68 -15.19 16.97
C ILE A 33 -8.69 -15.96 16.13
N PHE A 34 -9.80 -15.32 15.74
CA PHE A 34 -10.85 -15.93 14.94
C PHE A 34 -10.36 -16.38 13.56
N THR A 35 -9.46 -15.63 12.92
CA THR A 35 -8.89 -15.99 11.60
C THR A 35 -7.57 -16.74 11.68
N SER A 36 -7.15 -17.19 12.87
CA SER A 36 -5.80 -17.76 13.07
C SER A 36 -5.60 -19.13 12.40
N ASP A 37 -6.68 -19.87 12.17
CA ASP A 37 -6.66 -21.20 11.55
C ASP A 37 -6.96 -21.16 10.04
N ILE A 38 -6.85 -19.99 9.40
CA ILE A 38 -7.05 -19.85 7.96
C ILE A 38 -6.12 -20.81 7.19
N PRO A 39 -6.64 -21.60 6.22
CA PRO A 39 -5.84 -22.56 5.48
C PRO A 39 -4.69 -21.86 4.75
N ASN A 40 -3.48 -22.36 4.97
CA ASN A 40 -2.28 -21.88 4.30
C ASN A 40 -1.59 -23.03 3.57
N SER A 41 -1.51 -22.92 2.25
CA SER A 41 -0.82 -23.91 1.40
C SER A 41 0.65 -23.56 1.27
N GLN A 42 1.54 -24.56 1.29
CA GLN A 42 2.98 -24.37 1.07
C GLN A 42 3.31 -23.82 -0.32
N HIS A 43 2.39 -23.97 -1.28
CA HIS A 43 2.56 -23.53 -2.68
C HIS A 43 2.03 -22.13 -2.96
N THR A 44 1.43 -21.47 -1.96
CA THR A 44 0.90 -20.12 -2.07
C THR A 44 1.42 -19.23 -0.95
N LEU A 45 1.53 -17.94 -1.21
CA LEU A 45 1.69 -16.94 -0.18
C LEU A 45 0.32 -16.39 0.19
N LEU A 46 -0.10 -16.68 1.42
CA LEU A 46 -1.27 -16.07 2.04
C LEU A 46 -0.86 -14.80 2.81
N ALA A 47 -1.47 -13.67 2.48
CA ALA A 47 -1.29 -12.41 3.18
C ALA A 47 -2.65 -11.89 3.68
N THR A 48 -2.79 -11.73 4.99
CA THR A 48 -4.00 -11.23 5.63
C THR A 48 -3.72 -9.92 6.34
N PHE A 49 -4.65 -8.98 6.23
CA PHE A 49 -4.64 -7.72 6.97
C PHE A 49 -6.08 -7.33 7.31
N ALA A 50 -6.48 -7.56 8.55
CA ALA A 50 -7.89 -7.52 8.93
C ALA A 50 -8.73 -8.36 7.95
N ASP A 51 -9.79 -7.80 7.37
CA ASP A 51 -10.67 -8.44 6.40
C ASP A 51 -10.07 -8.59 4.98
N ASP A 52 -9.03 -7.80 4.65
CA ASP A 52 -8.34 -7.93 3.36
C ASP A 52 -7.47 -9.20 3.35
N THR A 53 -7.79 -10.15 2.47
CA THR A 53 -7.01 -11.37 2.25
C THR A 53 -6.50 -11.41 0.80
N ALA A 54 -5.21 -11.66 0.62
CA ALA A 54 -4.57 -11.85 -0.67
C ALA A 54 -3.88 -13.21 -0.73
N ILE A 55 -4.08 -13.92 -1.83
CA ILE A 55 -3.44 -15.22 -2.10
C ILE A 55 -2.61 -15.04 -3.37
N LEU A 56 -1.33 -15.39 -3.29
CA LEU A 56 -0.41 -15.32 -4.41
C LEU A 56 0.11 -16.72 -4.72
N ALA A 57 -0.05 -17.14 -5.98
CA ALA A 57 0.58 -18.34 -6.53
C ALA A 57 1.58 -17.94 -7.62
N THR A 58 2.71 -18.63 -7.67
CA THR A 58 3.78 -18.34 -8.63
C THR A 58 4.24 -19.61 -9.34
N ASP A 59 4.24 -19.60 -10.67
CA ASP A 59 4.76 -20.69 -11.50
C ASP A 59 5.28 -20.13 -12.84
N PHE A 60 6.07 -20.92 -13.57
CA PHE A 60 6.51 -20.60 -14.93
C PHE A 60 5.39 -20.75 -15.96
N ASP A 61 4.40 -21.62 -15.71
CA ASP A 61 3.18 -21.76 -16.51
C ASP A 61 1.97 -21.11 -15.82
N ALA A 62 1.24 -20.28 -16.59
CA ALA A 62 0.08 -19.56 -16.08
C ALA A 62 -1.07 -20.50 -15.69
N ARG A 63 -1.19 -21.65 -16.39
CA ARG A 63 -2.21 -22.67 -16.07
C ARG A 63 -1.92 -23.34 -14.74
N THR A 64 -0.68 -23.78 -14.52
CA THR A 64 -0.25 -24.37 -13.25
C THR A 64 -0.41 -23.39 -12.10
N ALA A 65 0.02 -22.13 -12.25
CA ALA A 65 -0.17 -21.10 -11.23
C ALA A 65 -1.65 -20.91 -10.86
N SER A 66 -2.54 -20.90 -11.86
CA SER A 66 -3.98 -20.73 -11.65
C SER A 66 -4.62 -21.96 -11.00
N MET A 67 -4.14 -23.16 -11.31
CA MET A 67 -4.58 -24.40 -10.66
C MET A 67 -4.18 -24.43 -9.18
N ILE A 68 -2.94 -24.04 -8.86
CA ILE A 68 -2.45 -23.92 -7.47
C ILE A 68 -3.30 -22.88 -6.70
N LEU A 69 -3.58 -21.75 -7.35
CA LEU A 69 -4.43 -20.70 -6.79
C LEU A 69 -5.86 -21.19 -6.55
N GLN A 70 -6.46 -21.89 -7.51
CA GLN A 70 -7.82 -22.43 -7.39
C GLN A 70 -7.92 -23.45 -6.25
N ASN A 71 -6.94 -24.36 -6.10
CA ASN A 71 -6.93 -25.32 -5.00
C ASN A 71 -6.93 -24.61 -3.64
N SER A 72 -6.10 -23.56 -3.50
CA SER A 72 -6.02 -22.78 -2.26
C SER A 72 -7.30 -21.99 -1.99
N ILE A 73 -7.97 -21.49 -3.04
CA ILE A 73 -9.28 -20.86 -2.91
C ILE A 73 -10.35 -21.86 -2.47
N ASN A 74 -10.35 -23.07 -3.01
CA ASN A 74 -11.30 -24.11 -2.61
C ASN A 74 -11.16 -24.46 -1.11
N ASP A 75 -9.93 -24.59 -0.61
CA ASP A 75 -9.66 -24.83 0.81
C ASP A 75 -10.19 -23.70 1.69
N ILE A 76 -9.95 -22.45 1.25
CA ILE A 76 -10.43 -21.25 1.93
C ILE A 76 -11.96 -21.13 1.85
N GLU A 77 -12.60 -21.52 0.76
CA GLU A 77 -14.07 -21.57 0.64
C GLU A 77 -14.68 -22.54 1.64
N HIS A 78 -14.09 -23.74 1.79
CA HIS A 78 -14.51 -24.70 2.80
C HIS A 78 -14.37 -24.12 4.21
N TRP A 79 -13.27 -23.40 4.47
CA TRP A 79 -13.05 -22.70 5.73
C TRP A 79 -14.07 -21.57 5.97
N PHE A 80 -14.36 -20.73 4.97
CA PHE A 80 -15.38 -19.69 5.06
C PHE A 80 -16.75 -20.27 5.40
N ARG A 81 -17.13 -21.41 4.80
CA ARG A 81 -18.39 -22.11 5.13
C ARG A 81 -18.38 -22.66 6.56
N LYS A 82 -17.27 -23.26 6.99
CA LYS A 82 -17.11 -23.78 8.36
C LYS A 82 -17.27 -22.68 9.41
N TRP A 83 -16.63 -21.54 9.19
CA TRP A 83 -16.64 -20.39 10.10
C TRP A 83 -17.78 -19.40 9.86
N ARG A 84 -18.68 -19.69 8.92
CA ARG A 84 -19.84 -18.87 8.54
C ARG A 84 -19.45 -17.43 8.17
N ILE A 85 -18.30 -17.29 7.52
CA ILE A 85 -17.82 -16.01 7.01
C ILE A 85 -18.41 -15.81 5.62
N GLN A 86 -19.12 -14.70 5.44
CA GLN A 86 -19.64 -14.32 4.13
C GLN A 86 -18.57 -13.56 3.34
N VAL A 87 -18.15 -14.15 2.23
CA VAL A 87 -17.21 -13.50 1.31
C VAL A 87 -17.96 -12.48 0.46
N ASN A 88 -17.27 -11.43 0.04
CA ASN A 88 -17.81 -10.46 -0.91
C ASN A 88 -17.20 -10.73 -2.30
N GLU A 89 -17.90 -11.53 -3.10
CA GLU A 89 -17.45 -11.93 -4.44
C GLU A 89 -17.32 -10.72 -5.37
N MET A 90 -18.20 -9.73 -5.24
CA MET A 90 -18.17 -8.51 -6.07
C MET A 90 -16.95 -7.61 -5.78
N LYS A 91 -16.43 -7.63 -4.54
CA LYS A 91 -15.19 -6.91 -4.18
C LYS A 91 -13.94 -7.75 -4.44
N SER A 92 -14.08 -9.06 -4.57
CA SER A 92 -12.98 -9.96 -4.85
C SER A 92 -12.59 -9.85 -6.32
N SER A 93 -11.29 -9.78 -6.59
CA SER A 93 -10.78 -9.65 -7.96
C SER A 93 -9.51 -10.45 -8.12
N HIS A 94 -9.25 -10.87 -9.36
CA HIS A 94 -8.05 -11.61 -9.71
C HIS A 94 -7.20 -10.77 -10.68
N ILE A 95 -5.88 -10.84 -10.50
CA ILE A 95 -4.92 -10.15 -11.37
C ILE A 95 -3.72 -11.06 -11.62
N SER A 96 -3.35 -11.23 -12.88
CA SER A 96 -2.20 -12.04 -13.28
C SER A 96 -1.01 -11.15 -13.64
N PHE A 97 0.04 -11.18 -12.81
CA PHE A 97 1.27 -10.42 -13.06
C PHE A 97 2.17 -11.16 -14.08
N THR A 98 1.94 -10.92 -15.37
CA THR A 98 2.71 -11.56 -16.45
C THR A 98 3.07 -10.57 -17.57
N LEU A 99 4.22 -10.82 -18.21
CA LEU A 99 4.61 -10.17 -19.46
C LEU A 99 4.15 -10.93 -20.71
N ARG A 100 3.72 -12.19 -20.56
CA ARG A 100 3.22 -12.99 -21.69
C ARG A 100 1.87 -12.44 -22.14
N LYS A 101 1.58 -12.58 -23.43
CA LYS A 101 0.28 -12.22 -24.02
C LYS A 101 -0.82 -13.21 -23.65
N GLU A 102 -0.45 -14.45 -23.35
CA GLU A 102 -1.36 -15.49 -22.90
C GLU A 102 -1.97 -15.10 -21.55
N GLY A 103 -3.30 -15.10 -21.51
CA GLY A 103 -4.06 -14.88 -20.28
C GLY A 103 -3.94 -16.08 -19.34
N ALA A 104 -4.10 -15.81 -18.05
CA ALA A 104 -4.33 -16.90 -17.11
C ALA A 104 -5.78 -17.39 -17.25
N PRO A 105 -6.05 -18.69 -17.05
CA PRO A 105 -7.42 -19.17 -16.98
C PRO A 105 -8.18 -18.48 -15.83
N PRO A 106 -9.52 -18.37 -15.94
CA PRO A 106 -10.33 -17.75 -14.90
C PRO A 106 -10.29 -18.59 -13.63
N VAL A 107 -10.38 -17.88 -12.50
CA VAL A 107 -10.42 -18.46 -11.16
C VAL A 107 -11.81 -18.23 -10.59
N LEU A 108 -12.35 -19.26 -9.96
CA LEU A 108 -13.72 -19.30 -9.44
C LEU A 108 -13.69 -19.10 -7.93
N LEU A 109 -14.62 -18.28 -7.42
CA LEU A 109 -14.94 -18.14 -6.01
C LEU A 109 -16.44 -18.39 -5.82
N ASN A 110 -16.82 -19.36 -4.99
CA ASN A 110 -18.20 -19.83 -4.84
C ASN A 110 -18.87 -20.20 -6.17
N ASN A 111 -18.10 -20.86 -7.07
CA ASN A 111 -18.49 -21.15 -8.47
C ASN A 111 -18.77 -19.92 -9.36
N ILE A 112 -18.43 -18.72 -8.91
CA ILE A 112 -18.56 -17.48 -9.68
C ILE A 112 -17.17 -17.07 -10.18
N PRO A 113 -16.98 -16.78 -11.48
CA PRO A 113 -15.68 -16.33 -11.98
C PRO A 113 -15.32 -14.96 -11.41
N LEU A 114 -14.13 -14.86 -10.81
CA LEU A 114 -13.58 -13.61 -10.34
C LEU A 114 -13.28 -12.67 -11.51
N ALA A 115 -13.58 -11.38 -11.34
CA ALA A 115 -13.29 -10.38 -12.35
C ALA A 115 -11.77 -10.23 -12.55
N GLU A 116 -11.28 -10.43 -13.78
CA GLU A 116 -9.90 -10.10 -14.13
C GLU A 116 -9.74 -8.58 -14.23
N VAL A 117 -8.89 -8.01 -13.39
CA VAL A 117 -8.63 -6.57 -13.37
C VAL A 117 -7.22 -6.24 -13.84
N GLN A 118 -7.06 -5.08 -14.50
CA GLN A 118 -5.75 -4.59 -14.92
C GLN A 118 -4.99 -3.88 -13.78
N SER A 119 -5.70 -3.47 -12.74
CA SER A 119 -5.09 -2.97 -11.51
C SER A 119 -5.97 -3.26 -10.32
N VAL A 120 -5.34 -3.72 -9.24
CA VAL A 120 -5.98 -3.98 -7.95
C VAL A 120 -5.49 -2.97 -6.92
N LYS A 121 -6.38 -2.55 -6.03
CA LYS A 121 -6.03 -1.75 -4.86
C LYS A 121 -5.87 -2.69 -3.66
N TYR A 122 -4.67 -2.73 -3.08
CA TYR A 122 -4.37 -3.53 -1.90
C TYR A 122 -3.65 -2.66 -0.88
N LEU A 123 -4.16 -2.57 0.35
CA LEU A 123 -3.61 -1.75 1.44
C LEU A 123 -3.31 -0.29 1.03
N GLY A 124 -4.20 0.31 0.23
CA GLY A 124 -4.03 1.69 -0.24
C GLY A 124 -2.98 1.90 -1.35
N MET A 125 -2.39 0.82 -1.85
CA MET A 125 -1.47 0.79 -3.00
C MET A 125 -2.20 0.26 -4.23
N HIS A 126 -1.86 0.78 -5.42
CA HIS A 126 -2.43 0.29 -6.67
C HIS A 126 -1.37 -0.53 -7.39
N LEU A 127 -1.62 -1.82 -7.52
CA LEU A 127 -0.77 -2.75 -8.26
C LEU A 127 -1.36 -2.89 -9.65
N ASP A 128 -0.64 -2.43 -10.67
CA ASP A 128 -1.00 -2.64 -12.07
C ASP A 128 -0.49 -3.99 -12.55
N LYS A 129 -1.12 -4.58 -13.59
CA LYS A 129 -0.77 -5.89 -14.16
C LYS A 129 0.73 -6.02 -14.48
N ARG A 130 1.34 -4.90 -14.85
CA ARG A 130 2.76 -4.81 -15.17
C ARG A 130 3.62 -4.35 -13.99
N LEU A 131 3.10 -4.05 -12.80
CA LEU A 131 3.82 -3.54 -11.62
C LEU A 131 4.64 -2.26 -11.85
N THR A 132 4.20 -1.39 -12.77
CA THR A 132 4.91 -0.14 -13.14
C THR A 132 4.72 0.99 -12.13
N TRP A 133 3.74 0.86 -11.22
CA TRP A 133 3.30 1.90 -10.28
C TRP A 133 2.72 3.16 -10.94
N LYS A 134 2.52 3.14 -12.27
CA LYS A 134 2.01 4.30 -13.02
C LYS A 134 0.65 4.74 -12.50
N GLN A 135 -0.31 3.82 -12.40
CA GLN A 135 -1.66 4.12 -11.91
C GLN A 135 -1.64 4.59 -10.45
N HIS A 136 -0.80 3.99 -9.62
CA HIS A 136 -0.61 4.42 -8.24
C HIS A 136 -0.16 5.88 -8.14
N LEU A 137 0.93 6.23 -8.83
CA LEU A 137 1.51 7.57 -8.77
C LEU A 137 0.59 8.63 -9.37
N TRP A 138 -0.15 8.30 -10.44
CA TRP A 138 -1.19 9.19 -10.97
C TRP A 138 -2.34 9.41 -9.99
N THR A 139 -2.81 8.36 -9.32
CA THR A 139 -3.87 8.47 -8.32
C THR A 139 -3.42 9.31 -7.12
N LYS A 140 -2.20 9.10 -6.63
CA LYS A 140 -1.58 9.92 -5.58
C LYS A 140 -1.42 11.38 -6.03
N ARG A 141 -0.97 11.61 -7.27
CA ARG A 141 -0.87 12.96 -7.86
C ARG A 141 -2.21 13.71 -7.85
N LEU A 142 -3.31 13.02 -8.17
CA LEU A 142 -4.65 13.60 -8.13
C LEU A 142 -5.10 13.90 -6.69
N GLN A 143 -4.91 12.96 -5.77
CA GLN A 143 -5.20 13.16 -4.35
C GLN A 143 -4.44 14.36 -3.77
N LEU A 144 -3.16 14.48 -4.12
CA LEU A 144 -2.30 15.60 -3.75
C LEU A 144 -2.79 16.94 -4.31
N ASN A 145 -3.22 16.98 -5.57
CA ASN A 145 -3.84 18.18 -6.16
C ASN A 145 -5.07 18.61 -5.36
N LEU A 146 -5.98 17.68 -5.09
CA LEU A 146 -7.21 17.96 -4.34
C LEU A 146 -6.88 18.48 -2.94
N LYS A 147 -5.97 17.81 -2.22
CA LYS A 147 -5.56 18.22 -0.87
C LYS A 147 -4.86 19.58 -0.87
N ARG A 148 -3.93 19.81 -1.79
CA ARG A 148 -3.25 21.11 -1.93
C ARG A 148 -4.23 22.23 -2.25
N ASN A 149 -5.19 21.99 -3.16
CA ASN A 149 -6.19 23.00 -3.52
C ASN A 149 -7.06 23.38 -2.30
N LYS A 150 -7.47 22.40 -1.49
CA LYS A 150 -8.18 22.65 -0.22
C LYS A 150 -7.35 23.44 0.80
N LEU A 151 -6.03 23.30 0.77
CA LEU A 151 -5.10 24.00 1.66
C LEU A 151 -4.54 25.30 1.04
N MET A 152 -4.97 25.67 -0.17
CA MET A 152 -4.34 26.77 -0.91
C MET A 152 -4.57 28.13 -0.26
N TRP A 153 -5.64 28.30 0.52
CA TRP A 153 -5.87 29.50 1.31
C TRP A 153 -4.83 29.67 2.44
N LEU A 154 -4.23 28.58 2.94
CA LEU A 154 -3.15 28.59 3.93
C LEU A 154 -1.75 28.60 3.30
N LEU A 155 -1.58 27.84 2.23
CA LEU A 155 -0.27 27.66 1.57
C LEU A 155 0.02 28.73 0.50
N GLY A 156 -1.01 29.45 0.06
CA GLY A 156 -0.90 30.43 -1.01
C GLY A 156 -0.27 31.75 -0.56
N ASN A 157 -0.14 32.64 -1.53
CA ASN A 157 0.43 33.98 -1.37
C ASN A 157 -0.43 34.90 -0.50
N LYS A 158 -1.75 34.75 -0.58
CA LYS A 158 -2.70 35.53 0.25
C LYS A 158 -2.66 35.15 1.74
N SER A 159 -1.97 34.07 2.10
CA SER A 159 -1.85 33.63 3.48
C SER A 159 -0.80 34.43 4.23
N LYS A 160 -1.19 34.98 5.39
CA LYS A 160 -0.30 35.68 6.34
C LYS A 160 0.56 34.74 7.19
N LEU A 161 0.48 33.42 6.98
CA LEU A 161 1.30 32.47 7.71
C LEU A 161 2.80 32.67 7.43
N SER A 162 3.62 32.46 8.47
CA SER A 162 5.07 32.40 8.30
C SER A 162 5.47 31.27 7.35
N LEU A 163 6.62 31.43 6.70
CA LEU A 163 7.18 30.41 5.81
C LEU A 163 7.33 29.07 6.54
N GLU A 164 7.84 29.09 7.76
CA GLU A 164 8.02 27.90 8.60
C GLU A 164 6.70 27.13 8.78
N ASN A 165 5.61 27.82 9.10
CA ASN A 165 4.30 27.21 9.26
C ASN A 165 3.75 26.65 7.94
N LYS A 166 3.98 27.34 6.81
CA LYS A 166 3.60 26.82 5.48
C LYS A 166 4.38 25.54 5.14
N LEU A 167 5.68 25.50 5.45
CA LEU A 167 6.51 24.32 5.25
C LEU A 167 6.11 23.18 6.19
N LEU A 168 5.75 23.49 7.44
CA LEU A 168 5.22 22.51 8.39
C LEU A 168 3.93 21.87 7.86
N LEU A 169 2.98 22.69 7.37
CA LEU A 169 1.76 22.19 6.74
C LEU A 169 2.06 21.28 5.54
N TYR A 170 3.04 21.64 4.70
CA TYR A 170 3.48 20.77 3.61
C TYR A 170 4.01 19.42 4.14
N LYS A 171 4.91 19.45 5.14
CA LYS A 171 5.54 18.27 5.73
C LYS A 171 4.55 17.33 6.42
N VAL A 172 3.50 17.88 7.05
CA VAL A 172 2.51 17.11 7.81
C VAL A 172 1.32 16.66 6.95
N MET A 173 0.84 17.50 6.02
CA MET A 173 -0.44 17.24 5.34
C MET A 173 -0.28 16.72 3.90
N LEU A 174 0.79 17.11 3.20
CA LEU A 174 0.99 16.76 1.79
C LEU A 174 2.04 15.68 1.61
N LYS A 175 3.18 15.80 2.31
CA LYS A 175 4.28 14.84 2.21
C LYS A 175 3.85 13.39 2.55
N PRO A 176 3.09 13.12 3.61
CA PRO A 176 2.71 11.75 3.98
C PRO A 176 1.91 11.00 2.91
N ILE A 177 1.15 11.73 2.08
CA ILE A 177 0.30 11.13 1.04
C ILE A 177 1.13 10.38 0.02
N TRP A 178 2.25 10.97 -0.42
CA TRP A 178 3.13 10.33 -1.39
C TRP A 178 4.23 9.50 -0.75
N THR A 179 4.70 9.82 0.46
CA THR A 179 5.70 8.96 1.13
C THR A 179 5.11 7.62 1.57
N TYR A 180 3.79 7.47 1.62
CA TYR A 180 3.16 6.17 1.86
C TYR A 180 3.56 5.17 0.77
N GLY A 181 4.13 4.03 1.18
CA GLY A 181 4.59 2.97 0.29
C GLY A 181 5.82 3.32 -0.54
N ILE A 182 6.58 4.35 -0.18
CA ILE A 182 7.76 4.83 -0.93
C ILE A 182 8.85 3.76 -1.11
N GLN A 183 8.97 2.85 -0.16
CA GLN A 183 9.88 1.71 -0.24
C GLN A 183 9.49 0.72 -1.35
N LEU A 184 8.21 0.69 -1.74
CA LEU A 184 7.71 -0.18 -2.80
C LEU A 184 7.66 0.55 -4.14
N TRP A 185 6.89 1.64 -4.21
CA TRP A 185 6.72 2.39 -5.47
C TRP A 185 8.00 3.14 -5.88
N GLY A 186 8.97 3.32 -4.98
CA GLY A 186 10.29 3.86 -5.30
C GLY A 186 11.03 3.08 -6.39
N SER A 187 10.63 1.82 -6.66
CA SER A 187 11.09 0.98 -7.78
C SER A 187 10.57 1.43 -9.16
N ALA A 188 9.63 2.36 -9.23
CA ALA A 188 9.05 2.87 -10.49
C ALA A 188 10.11 3.47 -11.43
N SER A 189 9.75 3.65 -12.71
CA SER A 189 10.61 4.36 -13.67
C SER A 189 10.87 5.79 -13.21
N THR A 190 12.01 6.35 -13.62
CA THR A 190 12.35 7.76 -13.35
C THR A 190 11.25 8.69 -13.83
N SER A 191 10.70 8.46 -15.02
CA SER A 191 9.57 9.23 -15.58
C SER A 191 8.31 9.22 -14.70
N ASN A 192 8.00 8.09 -14.06
CA ASN A 192 6.87 7.98 -13.14
C ASN A 192 7.16 8.70 -11.81
N ILE A 193 8.37 8.58 -11.27
CA ILE A 193 8.80 9.29 -10.04
C ILE A 193 8.73 10.81 -10.26
N GLU A 194 9.10 11.29 -11.45
CA GLU A 194 9.03 12.71 -11.81
C GLU A 194 7.60 13.29 -11.78
N ILE A 195 6.55 12.45 -11.77
CA ILE A 195 5.17 12.93 -11.58
C ILE A 195 5.01 13.57 -10.19
N ILE A 196 5.56 12.93 -9.15
CA ILE A 196 5.49 13.42 -7.77
C ILE A 196 6.53 14.52 -7.54
N GLN A 197 7.73 14.39 -8.09
CA GLN A 197 8.76 15.44 -8.01
C GLN A 197 8.24 16.77 -8.57
N ARG A 198 7.61 16.75 -9.76
CA ARG A 198 6.99 17.95 -10.34
C ARG A 198 5.91 18.54 -9.42
N PHE A 199 5.10 17.71 -8.77
CA PHE A 199 4.12 18.22 -7.79
C PHE A 199 4.79 18.90 -6.60
N GLN A 200 5.84 18.28 -6.04
CA GLN A 200 6.61 18.84 -4.93
C GLN A 200 7.20 20.20 -5.35
N SER A 201 7.95 20.26 -6.45
CA SER A 201 8.58 21.50 -6.90
C SER A 201 7.56 22.61 -7.20
N LEU A 202 6.41 22.28 -7.83
CA LEU A 202 5.33 23.26 -8.04
C LEU A 202 4.73 23.77 -6.74
N THR A 203 4.60 22.90 -5.73
CA THR A 203 4.01 23.27 -4.44
C THR A 203 4.97 24.14 -3.64
N LEU A 204 6.25 23.77 -3.57
CA LEU A 204 7.27 24.57 -2.89
C LEU A 204 7.40 25.95 -3.53
N ARG A 205 7.49 26.03 -4.86
CA ARG A 205 7.53 27.30 -5.59
C ARG A 205 6.37 28.22 -5.26
N ARG A 206 5.15 27.66 -5.09
CA ARG A 206 3.97 28.44 -4.69
C ARG A 206 4.03 28.93 -3.24
N ILE A 207 4.64 28.16 -2.33
CA ILE A 207 4.76 28.53 -0.92
C ILE A 207 5.70 29.73 -0.74
N ILE A 208 6.80 29.77 -1.49
CA ILE A 208 7.81 30.84 -1.41
C ILE A 208 7.67 31.92 -2.49
N GLU A 209 6.64 31.80 -3.34
CA GLU A 209 6.39 32.73 -4.45
C GLU A 209 7.60 32.91 -5.39
N ALA A 210 8.36 31.83 -5.61
CA ALA A 210 9.63 31.91 -6.34
C ALA A 210 9.42 32.21 -7.84
N PRO A 211 10.14 33.23 -8.38
CA PRO A 211 10.14 33.56 -9.80
C PRO A 211 10.56 32.38 -10.70
N TRP A 212 10.09 32.39 -11.95
CA TRP A 212 10.27 31.28 -12.90
C TRP A 212 11.75 30.91 -13.16
N TYR A 213 12.66 31.88 -13.07
CA TYR A 213 14.10 31.69 -13.31
C TYR A 213 14.85 31.07 -12.13
N VAL A 214 14.24 31.03 -10.93
CA VAL A 214 14.85 30.35 -9.77
C VAL A 214 14.79 28.84 -10.01
N SER A 215 15.94 28.19 -10.01
CA SER A 215 16.02 26.75 -10.24
C SER A 215 15.37 25.96 -9.11
N ASN A 216 14.76 24.81 -9.43
CA ASN A 216 14.17 23.94 -8.41
C ASN A 216 15.24 23.45 -7.41
N ALA A 217 16.48 23.20 -7.88
CA ALA A 217 17.58 22.80 -7.02
C ALA A 217 17.90 23.85 -5.95
N CYS A 218 17.88 25.14 -6.31
CA CYS A 218 18.04 26.25 -5.35
C CYS A 218 16.93 26.23 -4.31
N ILE A 219 15.67 26.10 -4.73
CA ILE A 219 14.50 26.03 -3.83
C ILE A 219 14.64 24.86 -2.84
N HIS A 220 15.04 23.69 -3.32
CA HIS A 220 15.21 22.50 -2.49
C HIS A 220 16.31 22.68 -1.45
N ARG A 221 17.45 23.26 -1.86
CA ARG A 221 18.59 23.56 -0.99
C ARG A 221 18.22 24.58 0.09
N ASP A 222 17.62 25.69 -0.30
CA ASP A 222 17.33 26.82 0.60
C ASP A 222 16.22 26.46 1.60
N LEU A 223 15.22 25.67 1.19
CA LEU A 223 14.17 25.18 2.09
C LEU A 223 14.56 23.94 2.89
N GLN A 224 15.74 23.36 2.63
CA GLN A 224 16.19 22.10 3.22
C GLN A 224 15.14 20.98 3.08
N ILE A 225 14.48 20.92 1.93
CA ILE A 225 13.50 19.88 1.61
C ILE A 225 14.14 18.95 0.59
N PRO A 226 14.39 17.68 0.95
CA PRO A 226 15.00 16.72 0.03
C PRO A 226 14.08 16.46 -1.16
N SER A 227 14.71 16.12 -2.29
CA SER A 227 14.00 15.66 -3.48
C SER A 227 13.28 14.33 -3.21
N VAL A 228 12.31 13.98 -4.06
CA VAL A 228 11.62 12.69 -3.98
C VAL A 228 12.62 11.53 -4.09
N LYS A 229 13.64 11.66 -4.94
CA LYS A 229 14.69 10.64 -5.13
C LYS A 229 15.53 10.46 -3.86
N GLU A 230 15.95 11.55 -3.23
CA GLU A 230 16.66 11.50 -1.94
C GLU A 230 15.80 10.87 -0.84
N GLU A 231 14.49 11.19 -0.80
CA GLU A 231 13.56 10.58 0.16
C GLU A 231 13.39 9.07 -0.10
N ILE A 232 13.32 8.62 -1.36
CA ILE A 232 13.31 7.18 -1.68
C ILE A 232 14.54 6.50 -1.07
N THR A 233 15.73 7.04 -1.31
CA THR A 233 16.98 6.51 -0.77
C THR A 233 16.97 6.49 0.76
N LYS A 234 16.55 7.59 1.39
CA LYS A 234 16.50 7.73 2.85
C LYS A 234 15.52 6.73 3.49
N TYR A 235 14.31 6.63 2.97
CA TYR A 235 13.29 5.71 3.50
C TYR A 235 13.68 4.25 3.28
N SER A 236 14.32 3.92 2.14
CA SER A 236 14.78 2.57 1.83
C SER A 236 15.92 2.15 2.77
N LYS A 237 16.92 3.01 2.99
CA LYS A 237 18.01 2.76 3.96
C LYS A 237 17.48 2.55 5.38
N LYS A 238 16.53 3.40 5.80
CA LYS A 238 15.87 3.27 7.11
C LYS A 238 15.05 1.98 7.22
N TYR A 239 14.45 1.52 6.12
CA TYR A 239 13.68 0.28 6.10
C TYR A 239 14.60 -0.95 6.18
N GLN A 240 15.67 -0.98 5.40
CA GLN A 240 16.65 -2.06 5.42
C GLN A 240 17.31 -2.21 6.79
N SER A 241 17.84 -1.12 7.36
CA SER A 241 18.41 -1.14 8.73
C SER A 241 17.42 -1.59 9.80
N LYS A 242 16.13 -1.31 9.64
CA LYS A 242 15.09 -1.83 10.54
C LYS A 242 14.85 -3.32 10.39
N LEU A 243 14.92 -3.84 9.17
CA LEU A 243 14.76 -5.27 8.91
C LEU A 243 15.95 -6.06 9.43
N GLU A 244 17.18 -5.57 9.21
CA GLU A 244 18.42 -6.19 9.71
C GLU A 244 18.44 -6.32 11.23
N ASN A 245 17.89 -5.32 11.94
CA ASN A 245 17.82 -5.30 13.40
C ASN A 245 16.48 -5.83 13.97
N HIS A 246 15.63 -6.46 13.16
CA HIS A 246 14.32 -6.89 13.62
C HIS A 246 14.41 -8.23 14.37
N ASN A 247 13.77 -8.34 15.53
CA ASN A 247 13.73 -9.59 16.32
C ASN A 247 13.01 -10.76 15.61
N ASN A 248 12.38 -10.54 14.44
CA ASN A 248 11.54 -11.52 13.78
C ASN A 248 12.28 -12.04 12.55
N ASN A 249 12.60 -13.34 12.56
CA ASN A 249 13.28 -13.99 11.46
C ASN A 249 12.53 -13.86 10.13
N LEU A 250 11.19 -13.85 10.13
CA LEU A 250 10.41 -13.65 8.91
C LEU A 250 10.66 -12.27 8.28
N ALA A 251 10.88 -11.24 9.11
CA ALA A 251 11.19 -9.90 8.62
C ALA A 251 12.62 -9.82 8.07
N ILE A 252 13.59 -10.45 8.74
CA ILE A 252 14.97 -10.54 8.24
C ILE A 252 15.01 -11.28 6.90
N ASN A 253 14.26 -12.38 6.77
CA ASN A 253 14.18 -13.18 5.55
C ASN A 253 13.62 -12.42 4.34
N LEU A 254 12.95 -11.27 4.53
CA LEU A 254 12.54 -10.42 3.41
C LEU A 254 13.72 -9.78 2.66
N LEU A 255 14.91 -9.76 3.27
CA LEU A 255 16.15 -9.30 2.63
C LEU A 255 16.85 -10.42 1.85
N ASP A 256 16.45 -11.68 2.03
CA ASP A 256 17.06 -12.81 1.33
C ASP A 256 16.56 -12.90 -0.11
N ASN A 257 17.45 -12.60 -1.05
CA ASN A 257 17.21 -12.67 -2.50
C ASN A 257 17.66 -13.99 -3.15
N SER A 258 18.07 -14.99 -2.36
CA SER A 258 18.62 -16.25 -2.91
C SER A 258 17.70 -16.97 -3.90
N ARG A 259 16.38 -16.69 -3.87
CA ARG A 259 15.35 -17.33 -4.71
C ARG A 259 14.65 -16.37 -5.69
N THR A 260 15.08 -15.11 -5.80
CA THR A 260 14.38 -14.15 -6.66
C THR A 260 14.69 -14.40 -8.13
N THR A 261 13.69 -14.87 -8.88
CA THR A 261 13.75 -14.92 -10.34
C THR A 261 13.39 -13.54 -10.90
N GLU A 262 14.40 -12.77 -11.30
CA GLU A 262 14.20 -11.44 -11.90
C GLU A 262 13.69 -11.57 -13.34
N ARG A 263 12.37 -11.68 -13.50
CA ARG A 263 11.75 -11.71 -14.82
C ARG A 263 11.55 -10.32 -15.42
N LEU A 264 11.51 -9.27 -14.59
CA LEU A 264 11.32 -7.88 -15.01
C LEU A 264 12.65 -7.13 -14.92
N LYS A 265 13.17 -6.59 -16.03
CA LYS A 265 14.33 -5.67 -16.05
C LYS A 265 13.97 -4.33 -15.38
N ARG A 266 13.90 -4.31 -14.05
CA ARG A 266 13.50 -3.14 -13.24
C ARG A 266 14.35 -3.05 -12.00
N ALA A 267 14.42 -1.85 -11.43
CA ALA A 267 15.12 -1.65 -10.18
C ALA A 267 14.46 -2.48 -9.08
N ASN A 268 15.26 -3.34 -8.45
CA ASN A 268 14.85 -4.13 -7.31
C ASN A 268 14.59 -3.19 -6.11
N ILE A 269 13.70 -3.61 -5.21
CA ILE A 269 13.38 -2.88 -3.98
C ILE A 269 14.64 -2.78 -3.08
N ILE A 270 15.49 -3.80 -3.12
CA ILE A 270 16.72 -3.84 -2.30
C ILE A 270 17.78 -2.87 -2.81
N ASP A 271 17.86 -2.68 -4.13
CA ASP A 271 18.81 -1.75 -4.75
C ASP A 271 18.39 -0.27 -4.64
N LEU A 272 17.23 0.03 -4.06
CA LEU A 272 16.74 1.40 -3.90
C LEU A 272 17.67 2.28 -3.06
N THR A 273 18.50 1.68 -2.21
CA THR A 273 19.45 2.39 -1.35
C THR A 273 20.62 3.01 -2.10
N SER A 274 21.01 2.43 -3.25
CA SER A 274 22.11 2.87 -4.11
C SER A 274 21.62 3.47 -5.44
N ARG A 275 20.37 3.21 -5.83
CA ARG A 275 19.79 3.59 -7.14
C ARG A 275 19.99 5.05 -7.57
N PHE A 276 19.93 5.99 -6.64
CA PHE A 276 20.01 7.43 -6.93
C PHE A 276 21.25 8.10 -6.32
N VAL A 277 22.22 7.30 -5.87
CA VAL A 277 23.49 7.80 -5.34
C VAL A 277 24.47 7.89 -6.50
N ASN A 278 24.46 9.01 -7.20
CA ASN A 278 25.49 9.44 -8.15
C ASN A 278 25.86 10.88 -7.85
#